data_AF-A0A8J5JZF4-F1
#
_entry.id   AF-A0A8J5JZF4-F1
#
_cell.length_a   1.000
_cell.length_b   1.000
_cell.length_c   1.000
_cell.angle_alpha   90.00
_cell.angle_beta   90.00
_cell.angle_gamma   90.00
#
_symmetry.space_group_name_H-M   'P 1'
#
loop_
_entity.id
_entity.type
_entity.pdbx_description
1 polymer ?
#
loop_
_entity_poly.entity_id
_entity_poly.type
_entity_poly.pdbx_seq_one_letter_code
_entity_poly.pdbx_strand_id
1 'polypeptide(L)'
;MQEQRTQRRCIETKGFLEFVNQKLQITGCKTDVILRDDLYHKYKMYCKCRGLMPATIVNVGRTLAKKGVKSPSRIGGINGKGQKYGYTGIVFQPCMEVVPWHPYSAVYSMHSDSVISGKRKLEEQDQNEPKEPKYW
;
A
#
# COMPACT_ATOMS: atom_id res chain seq x y z
N MET A 1 -3.47 26.17 41.04
CA MET A 1 -2.75 25.91 39.78
C MET A 1 -3.41 24.71 39.08
N GLN A 2 -4.36 24.96 38.19
CA GLN A 2 -4.94 23.91 37.35
C GLN A 2 -4.03 23.78 36.13
N GLU A 3 -3.10 22.82 36.17
CA GLU A 3 -2.49 22.28 34.95
C GLU A 3 -3.61 21.64 34.13
N GLN A 4 -4.27 22.45 33.30
CA GLN A 4 -4.95 21.94 32.13
C GLN A 4 -3.87 21.20 31.35
N ARG A 5 -3.88 19.87 31.49
CA ARG A 5 -3.28 18.96 30.53
C ARG A 5 -3.88 19.36 29.19
N THR A 6 -3.16 20.24 28.50
CA THR A 6 -3.18 20.38 27.06
C THR A 6 -2.78 19.01 26.56
N GLN A 7 -3.75 18.08 26.58
CA GLN A 7 -3.71 16.85 25.81
C GLN A 7 -3.39 17.36 24.43
N ARG A 8 -2.10 17.23 24.10
CA ARG A 8 -1.57 17.60 22.81
C ARG A 8 -2.51 16.92 21.84
N ARG A 9 -3.40 17.71 21.24
CA ARG A 9 -4.11 17.34 20.03
C ARG A 9 -2.99 17.28 18.99
N CYS A 10 -2.13 16.27 19.09
CA CYS A 10 -1.28 15.81 18.01
C CYS A 10 -2.23 15.25 16.97
N ILE A 11 -2.97 16.16 16.34
CA ILE A 11 -3.54 16.05 15.01
C ILE A 11 -2.34 16.11 14.07
N GLU A 12 -1.36 15.23 14.25
CA GLU A 12 -0.25 15.17 13.35
C GLU A 12 -0.70 14.28 12.22
N THR A 13 -1.15 14.94 11.17
CA THR A 13 -1.21 14.50 9.77
C THR A 13 -0.26 13.36 9.39
N LYS A 14 0.89 13.22 10.06
CA LYS A 14 1.81 12.07 10.00
C LYS A 14 1.11 10.71 10.13
N GLY A 15 0.23 10.52 11.12
CA GLY A 15 -0.43 9.21 11.33
C GLY A 15 -1.33 8.80 10.18
N PHE A 16 -2.04 9.77 9.57
CA PHE A 16 -2.83 9.51 8.38
C PHE A 16 -1.95 9.37 7.13
N LEU A 17 -0.88 10.16 6.99
CA LEU A 17 0.08 10.01 5.89
C LEU A 17 0.71 8.62 5.87
N GLU A 18 1.06 8.10 7.05
CA GLU A 18 1.58 6.74 7.19
C GLU A 18 0.53 5.70 6.76
N PHE A 19 -0.72 5.85 7.23
CA PHE A 19 -1.84 5.01 6.78
C PHE A 19 -2.00 5.04 5.25
N VAL A 20 -1.97 6.23 4.63
CA VAL A 20 -2.08 6.38 3.17
C VAL A 20 -0.94 5.65 2.47
N ASN A 21 0.31 5.84 2.89
CA ASN A 21 1.45 5.21 2.23
C ASN A 21 1.50 3.68 2.42
N GLN A 22 1.01 3.16 3.56
CA GLN A 22 1.06 1.73 3.88
C GLN A 22 -0.17 0.93 3.43
N LYS A 23 -1.35 1.57 3.36
CA LYS A 23 -2.63 0.86 3.17
C LYS A 23 -3.39 1.32 1.94
N LEU A 24 -2.98 2.42 1.30
CA LEU A 24 -3.60 2.91 0.08
C LEU A 24 -2.60 2.89 -1.08
N GLN A 25 -3.13 2.68 -2.27
CA GLN A 25 -2.40 2.83 -3.52
C GLN A 25 -3.15 3.87 -4.34
N ILE A 26 -2.42 4.88 -4.83
CA ILE A 26 -2.96 5.90 -5.74
C ILE A 26 -2.78 5.37 -7.16
N THR A 27 -3.88 5.00 -7.81
CA THR A 27 -3.89 4.40 -9.14
C THR A 27 -4.17 5.40 -10.24
N GLY A 28 -4.85 6.52 -9.91
CA GLY A 28 -5.29 7.51 -10.90
C GLY A 28 -6.44 7.02 -11.81
N CYS A 29 -6.87 5.76 -11.69
CA CYS A 29 -7.94 5.21 -12.50
C CYS A 29 -9.32 5.65 -12.00
N LYS A 30 -10.21 6.07 -12.91
CA LYS A 30 -11.56 6.57 -12.52
C LYS A 30 -12.50 5.48 -12.01
N THR A 31 -12.26 4.22 -12.39
CA THR A 31 -13.06 3.07 -11.95
C THR A 31 -12.71 2.62 -10.54
N ASP A 32 -11.51 2.97 -10.07
CA ASP A 32 -11.04 2.64 -8.73
C ASP A 32 -11.66 3.62 -7.74
N VAL A 33 -12.56 3.09 -6.92
CA VAL A 33 -13.36 3.90 -6.01
C VAL A 33 -13.29 3.32 -4.61
N ILE A 34 -13.02 4.20 -3.65
CA ILE A 34 -13.22 3.91 -2.23
C ILE A 34 -14.28 4.86 -1.68
N LEU A 35 -15.30 4.30 -1.02
CA LEU A 35 -16.28 5.12 -0.31
C LEU A 35 -15.62 5.84 0.86
N ARG A 36 -15.99 7.11 1.04
CA ARG A 36 -15.46 7.99 2.09
C ARG A 36 -15.64 7.38 3.49
N ASP A 37 -16.78 6.75 3.73
CA ASP A 37 -17.09 6.13 5.02
C ASP A 37 -16.21 4.89 5.28
N ASP A 38 -16.01 4.05 4.27
CA ASP A 38 -15.16 2.85 4.37
C ASP A 38 -13.69 3.22 4.61
N LEU A 39 -13.20 4.24 3.89
CA LEU A 39 -11.88 4.81 4.11
C LEU A 39 -11.71 5.28 5.56
N TYR A 40 -12.67 6.07 6.04
CA TYR A 40 -12.60 6.64 7.38
C TYR A 40 -12.73 5.56 8.45
N HIS A 41 -13.55 4.54 8.22
CA HIS A 41 -13.68 3.39 9.11
C HIS A 41 -12.35 2.62 9.23
N LYS A 42 -11.71 2.26 8.11
CA LYS A 42 -10.41 1.58 8.14
C LYS A 42 -9.31 2.42 8.78
N TYR A 43 -9.32 3.73 8.56
CA TYR A 43 -8.39 4.64 9.24
C TYR A 43 -8.62 4.67 10.75
N LYS A 44 -9.87 4.73 11.23
CA LYS A 44 -10.16 4.64 12.67
C LYS A 44 -9.64 3.33 13.27
N MET A 45 -9.78 2.22 12.56
CA MET A 45 -9.26 0.92 13.01
C MET A 45 -7.73 0.91 13.07
N TYR A 46 -7.05 1.46 12.06
CA TYR A 46 -5.61 1.66 12.09
C TYR A 46 -5.16 2.49 13.30
N CYS A 47 -5.83 3.60 13.57
CA CYS A 47 -5.53 4.44 14.74
C CYS A 47 -5.76 3.70 16.06
N LYS A 48 -6.88 2.97 16.19
CA LYS A 48 -7.20 2.19 17.39
C LYS A 48 -6.13 1.15 17.70
N CYS A 49 -5.68 0.40 16.69
CA CYS A 49 -4.64 -0.62 16.86
C CYS A 49 -3.28 -0.05 17.29
N ARG A 50 -3.02 1.24 17.03
CA ARG A 50 -1.76 1.92 17.36
C ARG A 50 -1.85 2.86 18.56
N GLY A 51 -2.99 2.90 19.25
CA GLY A 51 -3.22 3.82 20.37
C GLY A 51 -3.22 5.31 19.95
N LEU A 52 -3.51 5.60 18.68
CA LEU A 52 -3.54 6.96 18.14
C LEU A 52 -4.97 7.50 18.14
N MET A 53 -5.12 8.81 18.31
CA MET A 53 -6.40 9.47 18.08
C MET A 53 -6.62 9.70 16.58
N PRO A 54 -7.77 9.29 16.00
CA PRO A 54 -8.05 9.53 14.60
C PRO A 54 -8.26 11.02 14.33
N ALA A 55 -7.65 11.50 13.26
CA ALA A 55 -7.93 12.83 12.71
C ALA A 55 -9.37 12.94 12.21
N THR A 56 -9.93 14.14 12.15
CA THR A 56 -11.27 14.37 11.61
C THR A 56 -11.33 14.05 10.12
N ILE A 57 -12.51 13.66 9.65
CA ILE A 57 -12.75 13.32 8.24
C ILE A 57 -12.43 14.48 7.26
N VAL A 58 -12.54 15.73 7.72
CA VAL A 58 -12.18 16.92 6.94
C VAL A 58 -10.66 16.99 6.75
N ASN A 59 -9.89 16.71 7.80
CA ASN A 59 -8.42 16.70 7.73
C ASN A 59 -7.89 15.53 6.90
N VAL A 60 -8.57 14.39 6.94
CA VAL A 60 -8.34 13.25 6.03
C VAL A 60 -8.46 13.70 4.58
N GLY A 61 -9.56 14.36 4.20
CA GLY A 61 -9.77 14.87 2.84
C GLY A 61 -8.71 15.89 2.41
N ARG A 62 -8.34 16.83 3.28
CA ARG A 62 -7.26 17.81 3.00
C ARG A 62 -5.92 17.12 2.76
N THR A 63 -5.61 16.07 3.50
CA THR A 63 -4.35 15.34 3.34
C THR A 63 -4.32 14.55 2.03
N LEU A 64 -5.45 13.94 1.64
CA LEU A 64 -5.59 13.27 0.35
C LEU A 64 -5.44 14.25 -0.82
N ALA A 65 -6.02 15.45 -0.73
CA ALA A 65 -5.86 16.48 -1.74
C ALA A 65 -4.38 16.88 -1.95
N LYS A 66 -3.59 16.98 -0.87
CA LYS A 66 -2.14 17.22 -0.95
C LYS A 66 -1.37 16.09 -1.65
N LYS A 67 -1.91 14.87 -1.68
CA LYS A 67 -1.35 13.70 -2.38
C LYS A 67 -1.85 13.59 -3.84
N GLY A 68 -2.57 14.59 -4.34
CA GLY A 68 -3.09 14.60 -5.71
C GLY A 68 -4.40 13.81 -5.89
N VAL A 69 -5.00 13.33 -4.80
CA VAL A 69 -6.30 12.65 -4.86
C VAL A 69 -7.40 13.70 -4.92
N LYS A 70 -8.28 13.60 -5.93
CA LYS A 70 -9.38 14.55 -6.11
C LYS A 70 -10.39 14.44 -4.96
N SER A 71 -11.11 15.54 -4.72
CA SER A 71 -12.21 15.60 -3.76
C SER A 71 -13.23 14.48 -4.02
N PRO A 72 -13.86 13.95 -2.95
CA PRO A 72 -14.76 12.82 -3.11
C PRO A 72 -15.99 13.24 -3.92
N SER A 73 -16.32 12.44 -4.92
CA SER A 73 -17.45 12.65 -5.81
C SER A 73 -18.69 11.95 -5.26
N ARG A 74 -19.88 12.39 -5.64
CA ARG A 74 -21.13 11.71 -5.27
C ARG A 74 -21.22 10.39 -6.03
N ILE A 75 -21.43 9.30 -5.31
CA ILE A 75 -21.53 7.94 -5.84
C ILE A 75 -22.87 7.36 -5.37
N GLY A 76 -23.83 7.37 -6.29
CA GLY A 76 -25.19 6.90 -6.02
C GLY A 76 -26.08 7.89 -5.28
N GLY A 77 -27.31 7.42 -5.05
CA GLY A 77 -28.42 8.20 -4.50
C GLY A 77 -29.15 9.02 -5.57
N ILE A 78 -30.47 8.85 -5.64
CA ILE A 78 -31.38 9.66 -6.47
C ILE A 78 -32.18 10.55 -5.50
N ASN A 79 -32.38 11.81 -5.85
CA ASN A 79 -33.20 12.76 -5.08
C ASN A 79 -32.80 12.88 -3.59
N GLY A 80 -31.49 12.95 -3.29
CA GLY A 80 -31.01 13.22 -1.93
C GLY A 80 -30.95 12.01 -1.00
N LYS A 81 -31.67 10.92 -1.31
CA LYS A 81 -31.69 9.71 -0.47
C LYS A 81 -30.56 8.75 -0.83
N GLY A 82 -29.84 8.26 0.19
CA GLY A 82 -28.76 7.29 0.02
C GLY A 82 -27.53 7.83 -0.72
N GLN A 83 -27.33 9.16 -0.74
CA GLN A 83 -26.15 9.75 -1.34
C GLN A 83 -24.90 9.32 -0.58
N LYS A 84 -23.97 8.66 -1.27
CA LYS A 84 -22.64 8.36 -0.74
C LYS A 84 -21.61 9.20 -1.47
N TYR A 85 -20.47 9.38 -0.82
CA TYR A 85 -19.32 10.07 -1.40
C TYR A 85 -18.16 9.09 -1.48
N GLY A 86 -17.40 9.13 -2.57
CA GLY A 86 -16.22 8.28 -2.73
C GLY A 86 -15.08 8.98 -3.43
N TYR A 87 -13.87 8.57 -3.09
CA TYR A 87 -12.64 9.03 -3.71
C TYR A 87 -12.31 8.12 -4.89
N THR A 88 -12.00 8.71 -6.04
CA THR A 88 -11.62 8.00 -7.26
C THR A 88 -10.10 7.98 -7.43
N GLY A 89 -9.57 6.96 -8.11
CA GLY A 89 -8.13 6.82 -8.36
C GLY A 89 -7.34 6.36 -7.14
N ILE A 90 -8.01 5.74 -6.16
CA ILE A 90 -7.37 5.12 -5.01
C ILE A 90 -7.96 3.74 -4.74
N VAL A 91 -7.13 2.79 -4.32
CA VAL A 91 -7.54 1.46 -3.85
C VAL A 91 -6.85 1.14 -2.53
N PHE A 92 -7.44 0.23 -1.75
CA PHE A 92 -6.70 -0.34 -0.63
C PHE A 92 -5.63 -1.26 -1.19
N GLN A 93 -4.40 -1.14 -0.68
CA GLN A 93 -3.37 -2.11 -1.02
C GLN A 93 -3.86 -3.50 -0.59
N PRO A 94 -3.77 -4.51 -1.46
CA PRO A 94 -3.99 -5.89 -1.03
C PRO A 94 -3.01 -6.14 0.12
N CYS A 95 -3.53 -6.64 1.24
CA CYS A 95 -2.66 -7.04 2.33
C CYS A 95 -1.79 -8.16 1.75
N MET A 96 -0.52 -7.87 1.46
CA MET A 96 0.45 -8.94 1.33
C MET A 96 0.46 -9.57 2.71
N GLU A 97 -0.27 -10.67 2.83
CA GLU A 97 -0.19 -11.53 4.00
C GLU A 97 1.30 -11.76 4.21
N VAL A 98 1.79 -11.29 5.34
CA VAL A 98 3.09 -11.70 5.83
C VAL A 98 3.00 -13.21 5.82
N VAL A 99 3.72 -13.86 4.90
CA VAL A 99 3.84 -15.30 4.84
C VAL A 99 4.04 -15.74 6.29
N PRO A 100 3.15 -16.57 6.86
CA PRO A 100 3.32 -17.00 8.25
C PRO A 100 4.74 -17.51 8.35
N TRP A 101 5.54 -16.83 9.17
CA TRP A 101 6.93 -17.17 9.41
C TRP A 101 6.87 -18.55 10.05
N HIS A 102 6.97 -19.60 9.24
CA HIS A 102 6.93 -20.97 9.71
C HIS A 102 8.30 -21.23 10.34
N PRO A 103 8.41 -21.41 11.66
CA PRO A 103 9.70 -21.65 12.30
C PRO A 103 10.29 -23.05 12.00
N TYR A 104 9.75 -23.79 11.02
CA TYR A 104 10.07 -25.21 10.79
C TYR A 104 10.41 -25.58 9.33
N SER A 105 10.61 -24.62 8.42
CA SER A 105 11.03 -24.94 7.03
C SER A 105 12.53 -25.23 6.87
N ALA A 106 13.24 -25.53 7.97
CA ALA A 106 14.68 -25.80 7.97
C ALA A 106 15.03 -27.22 8.45
N VAL A 107 14.36 -28.27 7.93
CA VAL A 107 14.89 -29.64 8.05
C VAL A 107 14.40 -30.54 6.92
N TYR A 108 14.87 -30.27 5.70
CA TYR A 108 15.10 -31.33 4.70
C TYR A 108 16.35 -30.95 3.91
N SER A 109 17.49 -30.92 4.60
CA SER A 109 18.79 -31.04 3.94
C SER A 109 18.90 -32.50 3.51
N MET A 110 18.51 -32.77 2.27
CA MET A 110 18.60 -34.08 1.66
C MET A 110 20.06 -34.55 1.72
N HIS A 111 20.32 -35.61 2.48
CA HIS A 111 21.46 -36.48 2.24
C HIS A 111 21.24 -37.10 0.86
N SER A 112 21.83 -36.49 -0.16
CA SER A 112 22.00 -37.10 -1.47
C SER A 112 23.40 -37.67 -1.48
N ASP A 113 23.54 -38.89 -0.97
CA ASP A 113 24.77 -39.65 -1.13
C ASP A 113 25.07 -39.80 -2.62
N SER A 114 26.34 -39.54 -2.90
CA SER A 114 26.96 -39.50 -4.22
C SER A 114 26.90 -40.85 -4.93
N VAL A 115 26.54 -40.85 -6.22
CA VAL A 115 27.07 -41.84 -7.17
C VAL A 115 27.40 -41.21 -8.52
N ILE A 116 28.68 -40.85 -8.65
CA ILE A 116 29.61 -41.02 -9.78
C ILE A 116 29.06 -41.01 -11.23
N SER A 117 29.75 -40.19 -12.04
CA SER A 117 30.32 -40.54 -13.36
C SER A 117 29.64 -39.91 -14.57
N GLY A 118 30.37 -39.04 -15.26
CA GLY A 118 30.03 -38.66 -16.62
C GLY A 118 30.64 -37.34 -17.07
N LYS A 119 31.93 -37.36 -17.39
CA LYS A 119 32.65 -36.31 -18.12
C LYS A 119 31.76 -35.71 -19.23
N ARG A 120 31.67 -34.39 -19.29
CA ARG A 120 31.46 -33.69 -20.58
C ARG A 120 32.20 -32.36 -20.58
N LYS A 121 33.10 -32.25 -21.57
CA LYS A 121 33.90 -31.09 -21.97
C LYS A 121 33.04 -29.82 -21.98
N LEU A 122 33.54 -28.75 -21.36
CA LEU A 122 33.19 -27.39 -21.75
C LEU A 122 34.16 -27.01 -22.87
N GLU A 123 33.66 -26.89 -24.10
CA GLU A 123 34.35 -26.18 -25.17
C GLU A 123 33.84 -24.74 -25.19
N GLU A 124 34.81 -23.86 -25.40
CA GLU A 124 34.81 -22.41 -25.51
C GLU A 124 34.01 -21.88 -26.72
N GLN A 125 33.98 -20.53 -26.84
CA GLN A 125 33.53 -19.72 -27.98
C GLN A 125 32.04 -19.32 -27.96
N ASP A 126 31.60 -18.13 -28.36
CA ASP A 126 32.28 -16.97 -28.94
C ASP A 126 31.43 -15.72 -28.72
N GLN A 127 32.02 -14.58 -29.03
CA GLN A 127 31.51 -13.22 -28.99
C GLN A 127 30.29 -13.01 -29.90
N ASN A 128 29.41 -12.06 -29.55
CA ASN A 128 28.81 -11.17 -30.55
C ASN A 128 28.13 -9.95 -29.89
N GLU A 129 28.82 -8.81 -29.97
CA GLU A 129 28.21 -7.48 -29.96
C GLU A 129 27.35 -7.27 -31.22
N PRO A 130 26.23 -6.53 -31.11
CA PRO A 130 25.67 -5.82 -32.25
C PRO A 130 25.98 -4.31 -32.19
N LYS A 131 26.42 -3.83 -33.35
CA LYS A 131 26.91 -2.50 -33.74
C LYS A 131 25.87 -1.36 -33.61
N GLU A 132 26.39 -0.17 -33.37
CA GLU A 132 25.70 1.13 -33.49
C GLU A 132 25.11 1.37 -34.91
N PRO A 133 24.00 2.12 -35.02
CA PRO A 133 23.49 2.61 -36.30
C PRO A 133 24.16 3.94 -36.73
N LYS A 134 24.65 3.98 -37.97
CA LYS A 134 25.03 5.21 -38.68
C LYS A 134 23.78 5.97 -39.13
N TYR A 135 23.66 7.24 -38.76
CA TYR A 135 22.73 8.19 -39.38
C TYR A 135 23.43 8.90 -40.53
N TRP A 136 22.78 8.93 -41.70
CA TRP A 136 23.09 9.78 -42.85
C TRP A 136 22.36 11.11 -42.71
#